data_AF-M2RQG2-F1
#
_entry.id   AF-M2RQG2-F1
#
_cell.length_a   1.000
_cell.length_b   1.000
_cell.length_c   1.000
_cell.angle_alpha   90.00
_cell.angle_beta   90.00
_cell.angle_gamma   90.00
#
_symmetry.space_group_name_H-M   'P 1'
#
loop_
_entity.id
_entity.type
_entity.pdbx_description
1 polymer ?
#
loop_
_entity_poly.entity_id
_entity_poly.type
_entity_poly.pdbx_seq_one_letter_code
_entity_poly.pdbx_strand_id
1 'polypeptide(L)'
;MGWTGNDAPSSPAAHSSLAPAPSRLHRRPPSEPSSNVQSHPLQSTGCGDTCSDTCGCGDISIQAESTPTHASLVMLLWLVALSVSLPFVRAAASDPPDSLRLFHRIYRPSIDDAVPFLLRADFPLATAALPSLHSPLDLLRDEPALDGAFYQLALEHPGDTSPAQWAVAAVKACHLLHATSEDIRVHLTAGGAPFALDYFAGPVPHDGACPRPRRGAPPPDLARTLNASVAFVHPHRPPRPQLRVPPPLTPEGKPAVAPPEKSFLQKYWVYIVVALLALVLAPAQQEEEGAGPAGGAK
;
A
#
# COMPACT_ATOMS: atom_id res chain seq x y z
N MET A 1 -14.89 2.31 43.83
CA MET A 1 -14.06 3.53 43.72
C MET A 1 -14.87 4.55 42.93
N GLY A 2 -15.54 5.45 43.64
CA GLY A 2 -16.43 6.45 43.06
C GLY A 2 -15.65 7.70 42.65
N TRP A 3 -15.93 8.20 41.45
CA TRP A 3 -15.47 9.50 40.98
C TRP A 3 -16.71 10.36 40.76
N THR A 4 -16.92 11.31 41.67
CA THR A 4 -17.90 12.38 41.55
C THR A 4 -17.16 13.70 41.41
N GLY A 5 -17.54 14.47 40.38
CA GLY A 5 -17.58 15.94 40.37
C GLY A 5 -16.27 16.71 40.51
N ASN A 6 -16.01 17.62 39.57
CA ASN A 6 -16.25 19.05 39.84
C ASN A 6 -15.85 19.95 38.66
N ASP A 7 -16.79 20.87 38.38
CA ASP A 7 -16.63 22.29 38.12
C ASP A 7 -15.84 22.77 36.89
N ALA A 8 -16.62 23.16 35.88
CA ALA A 8 -16.23 24.04 34.79
C ALA A 8 -16.19 25.51 35.27
N PRO A 9 -15.17 26.30 34.87
CA PRO A 9 -15.24 27.76 34.98
C PRO A 9 -15.85 28.37 33.71
N SER A 10 -16.93 29.11 33.91
CA SER A 10 -17.52 30.07 32.98
C SER A 10 -16.53 31.20 32.68
N SER A 11 -16.37 31.55 31.40
CA SER A 11 -15.61 32.73 30.98
C SER A 11 -16.47 33.63 30.08
N PRO A 12 -16.45 34.97 30.29
CA PRO A 12 -17.46 35.88 29.77
C PRO A 12 -17.23 36.32 28.32
N ALA A 13 -18.34 36.63 27.69
CA ALA A 13 -18.47 37.22 26.36
C ALA A 13 -17.74 38.57 26.26
N ALA A 14 -16.96 38.75 25.18
CA ALA A 14 -16.46 40.05 24.74
C ALA A 14 -17.05 40.37 23.36
N HIS A 15 -17.93 41.37 23.35
CA HIS A 15 -18.43 42.05 22.15
C HIS A 15 -17.33 42.92 21.54
N SER A 16 -17.17 42.89 20.21
CA SER A 16 -16.50 43.91 19.39
C SER A 16 -16.96 43.70 17.94
N SER A 17 -18.02 44.38 17.50
CA SER A 17 -18.06 45.73 16.90
C SER A 17 -17.43 45.80 15.50
N LEU A 18 -18.32 46.12 14.55
CA LEU A 18 -18.17 46.25 13.11
C LEU A 18 -17.13 47.29 12.66
N ALA A 19 -16.49 47.03 11.52
CA ALA A 19 -16.20 48.06 10.51
C ALA A 19 -16.19 47.43 9.11
N PRO A 20 -16.94 47.96 8.12
CA PRO A 20 -16.86 47.54 6.72
C PRO A 20 -15.79 48.37 5.98
N ALA A 21 -14.98 47.71 5.15
CA ALA A 21 -14.00 48.36 4.27
C ALA A 21 -14.24 47.99 2.79
N PRO A 22 -13.89 48.89 1.85
CA PRO A 22 -14.58 49.03 0.57
C PRO A 22 -14.08 48.15 -0.57
N SER A 23 -15.02 47.79 -1.43
CA SER A 23 -14.87 47.10 -2.71
C SER A 23 -13.92 47.84 -3.66
N ARG A 24 -12.85 47.18 -4.11
CA ARG A 24 -12.06 47.62 -5.27
C ARG A 24 -12.22 46.63 -6.43
N LEU A 25 -12.98 47.10 -7.42
CA LEU A 25 -12.99 46.61 -8.80
C LEU A 25 -11.60 46.80 -9.44
N HIS A 26 -10.99 45.73 -9.95
CA HIS A 26 -10.06 45.89 -11.08
C HIS A 26 -9.94 44.69 -12.03
N ARG A 27 -10.51 44.92 -13.22
CA ARG A 27 -10.07 44.58 -14.59
C ARG A 27 -9.26 43.29 -14.82
N ARG A 28 -9.90 42.32 -15.48
CA ARG A 28 -9.26 41.34 -16.38
C ARG A 28 -8.88 41.98 -17.71
N PRO A 29 -7.70 41.68 -18.27
CA PRO A 29 -7.46 41.74 -19.71
C PRO A 29 -7.63 40.35 -20.39
N PRO A 30 -7.86 40.33 -21.72
CA PRO A 30 -8.29 39.15 -22.47
C PRO A 30 -7.15 38.22 -22.91
N SER A 31 -7.59 36.99 -23.18
CA SER A 31 -6.90 35.81 -23.68
C SER A 31 -6.46 35.89 -25.15
N GLU A 32 -5.29 35.33 -25.44
CA GLU A 32 -4.99 34.65 -26.71
C GLU A 32 -4.15 33.40 -26.42
N PRO A 33 -4.48 32.26 -27.03
CA PRO A 33 -3.47 31.25 -27.33
C PRO A 33 -3.37 30.98 -28.82
N SER A 34 -2.15 31.14 -29.32
CA SER A 34 -1.67 30.59 -30.58
C SER A 34 -0.97 29.27 -30.27
N SER A 35 -1.40 28.16 -30.87
CA SER A 35 -0.49 27.03 -31.14
C SER A 35 -1.10 26.08 -32.17
N ASN A 36 -0.50 26.15 -33.35
CA ASN A 36 -0.54 25.20 -34.43
C ASN A 36 0.23 23.93 -33.97
N VAL A 37 -0.38 22.75 -33.96
CA VAL A 37 0.34 21.48 -33.78
C VAL A 37 -0.09 20.49 -34.85
N GLN A 38 0.90 20.14 -35.65
CA GLN A 38 0.89 19.31 -36.83
C GLN A 38 0.94 17.84 -36.40
N SER A 39 -0.07 17.06 -36.77
CA SER A 39 -0.15 15.62 -36.49
C SER A 39 0.57 14.82 -37.58
N HIS A 40 1.53 13.98 -37.18
CA HIS A 40 2.09 12.91 -37.99
C HIS A 40 1.39 11.57 -37.64
N PRO A 41 1.00 10.75 -38.63
CA PRO A 41 0.50 9.41 -38.37
C PRO A 41 1.66 8.41 -38.27
N LEU A 42 1.72 7.67 -37.16
CA LEU A 42 2.55 6.47 -37.04
C LEU A 42 1.71 5.23 -37.35
N GLN A 43 2.23 4.46 -38.30
CA GLN A 43 1.71 3.19 -38.78
C GLN A 43 1.75 2.13 -37.67
N SER A 44 0.61 1.48 -37.43
CA SER A 44 0.50 0.27 -36.61
C SER A 44 0.71 -0.95 -37.52
N THR A 45 1.87 -1.60 -37.39
CA THR A 45 2.13 -2.94 -37.91
C THR A 45 1.61 -3.97 -36.91
N GLY A 46 0.75 -4.85 -37.38
CA GLY A 46 0.12 -5.90 -36.59
C GLY A 46 1.00 -7.09 -36.22
N CYS A 47 0.44 -7.86 -35.30
CA CYS A 47 0.61 -9.29 -35.04
C CYS A 47 -0.68 -9.66 -34.31
N GLY A 48 -1.45 -10.69 -34.61
CA GLY A 48 -1.19 -11.94 -35.31
C GLY A 48 -2.12 -12.93 -34.63
N ASP A 49 -3.23 -13.26 -35.30
CA ASP A 49 -4.11 -14.37 -34.94
C ASP A 49 -3.30 -15.67 -34.91
N THR A 50 -3.46 -16.49 -33.87
CA THR A 50 -3.57 -17.97 -33.92
C THR A 50 -3.26 -18.61 -32.56
N CYS A 51 -4.19 -19.44 -32.08
CA CYS A 51 -4.06 -20.66 -31.28
C CYS A 51 -5.45 -20.95 -30.68
N SER A 52 -6.40 -21.50 -31.43
CA SER A 52 -6.56 -22.94 -31.74
C SER A 52 -6.59 -23.83 -30.51
N ASP A 53 -7.81 -24.29 -30.21
CA ASP A 53 -8.19 -25.68 -29.96
C ASP A 53 -7.19 -26.54 -29.20
N THR A 54 -7.56 -26.99 -27.99
CA THR A 54 -7.65 -28.43 -27.66
C THR A 54 -8.08 -28.68 -26.21
N CYS A 55 -8.76 -29.83 -26.03
CA CYS A 55 -8.99 -30.59 -24.80
C CYS A 55 -10.12 -30.10 -23.87
N GLY A 56 -11.23 -30.82 -23.69
CA GLY A 56 -11.62 -32.13 -24.18
C GLY A 56 -13.01 -32.48 -23.64
N CYS A 57 -13.88 -32.98 -24.52
CA CYS A 57 -15.13 -33.59 -24.13
C CYS A 57 -14.83 -34.96 -23.51
N GLY A 58 -14.98 -35.09 -22.20
CA GLY A 58 -15.03 -36.37 -21.52
C GLY A 58 -16.46 -36.90 -21.56
N ASP A 59 -16.69 -37.93 -22.39
CA ASP A 59 -17.89 -38.75 -22.33
C ASP A 59 -17.91 -39.54 -21.01
N ILE A 60 -18.81 -39.16 -20.11
CA ILE A 60 -19.09 -39.91 -18.89
C ILE A 60 -20.31 -40.79 -19.18
N SER A 61 -20.04 -42.06 -19.45
CA SER A 61 -21.06 -43.12 -19.49
C SER A 61 -21.41 -43.52 -18.06
N ILE A 62 -22.64 -43.25 -17.62
CA ILE A 62 -23.19 -43.75 -16.35
C ILE A 62 -24.34 -44.71 -16.67
N GLN A 63 -24.09 -46.01 -16.51
CA GLN A 63 -25.11 -47.01 -16.28
C GLN A 63 -25.30 -47.20 -14.78
N ALA A 64 -26.54 -47.06 -14.30
CA ALA A 64 -27.15 -47.94 -13.31
C ALA A 64 -28.61 -47.51 -13.04
N GLU A 65 -29.56 -48.27 -13.58
CA GLU A 65 -30.95 -48.27 -13.15
C GLU A 65 -31.04 -48.77 -11.71
N SER A 66 -31.45 -47.90 -10.80
CA SER A 66 -32.04 -48.30 -9.52
C SER A 66 -33.35 -47.55 -9.37
N THR A 67 -34.46 -48.28 -9.31
CA THR A 67 -35.81 -47.74 -9.13
C THR A 67 -35.91 -47.06 -7.75
N PRO A 68 -36.23 -45.76 -7.69
CA PRO A 68 -36.35 -45.05 -6.43
C PRO A 68 -37.65 -45.45 -5.73
N THR A 69 -37.53 -46.01 -4.54
CA THR A 69 -38.64 -46.10 -3.59
C THR A 69 -39.09 -44.68 -3.22
N HIS A 70 -40.41 -44.50 -3.01
CA HIS A 70 -41.07 -43.19 -2.81
C HIS A 70 -40.40 -42.25 -1.78
N ALA A 71 -39.62 -42.77 -0.84
CA ALA A 71 -38.88 -41.98 0.14
C ALA A 71 -37.68 -41.20 -0.46
N SER A 72 -37.07 -41.70 -1.54
CA SER A 72 -35.89 -41.09 -2.16
C SER A 72 -36.22 -39.89 -3.04
N LEU A 73 -37.43 -39.88 -3.64
CA LEU A 73 -37.90 -38.83 -4.54
C LEU A 73 -38.21 -37.52 -3.77
N VAL A 74 -38.66 -37.63 -2.52
CA VAL A 74 -38.89 -36.47 -1.63
C VAL A 74 -37.56 -35.82 -1.22
N MET A 75 -36.52 -36.60 -0.91
CA MET A 75 -35.20 -36.03 -0.56
C MET A 75 -34.52 -35.34 -1.74
N LEU A 76 -34.63 -35.90 -2.96
CA LEU A 76 -34.12 -35.27 -4.17
C LEU A 76 -34.84 -33.96 -4.52
N LEU A 77 -36.16 -33.88 -4.32
CA LEU A 77 -36.91 -32.62 -4.48
C LEU A 77 -36.50 -31.56 -3.46
N TRP A 78 -36.19 -31.94 -2.22
CA TRP A 78 -35.65 -30.99 -1.22
C TRP A 78 -34.23 -30.54 -1.53
N LEU A 79 -33.35 -31.40 -2.06
CA LEU A 79 -32.00 -31.03 -2.49
C LEU A 79 -32.01 -30.13 -3.73
N VAL A 80 -32.92 -30.37 -4.68
CA VAL A 80 -33.13 -29.47 -5.84
C VAL A 80 -33.73 -28.13 -5.40
N ALA A 81 -34.68 -28.12 -4.45
CA ALA A 81 -35.23 -26.88 -3.90
C ALA A 81 -34.19 -26.08 -3.07
N LEU A 82 -33.29 -26.75 -2.34
CA LEU A 82 -32.21 -26.07 -1.61
C LEU A 82 -31.11 -25.53 -2.54
N SER A 83 -30.89 -26.14 -3.70
CA SER A 83 -29.88 -25.68 -4.67
C SER A 83 -30.35 -24.52 -5.55
N VAL A 84 -31.66 -24.28 -5.67
CA VAL A 84 -32.24 -23.15 -6.43
C VAL A 84 -32.22 -21.83 -5.65
N SER A 85 -31.86 -21.85 -4.35
CA SER A 85 -31.87 -20.65 -3.50
C SER A 85 -30.49 -20.16 -3.04
N LEU A 86 -29.41 -20.76 -3.54
CA LEU A 86 -28.09 -20.10 -3.44
C LEU A 86 -28.01 -19.05 -4.54
N PRO A 87 -28.04 -17.73 -4.23
CA PRO A 87 -27.68 -16.75 -5.22
C PRO A 87 -26.25 -17.09 -5.62
N PHE A 88 -26.09 -17.58 -6.85
CA PHE A 88 -24.80 -17.68 -7.49
C PHE A 88 -24.32 -16.24 -7.61
N VAL A 89 -23.67 -15.74 -6.56
CA VAL A 89 -22.91 -14.50 -6.59
C VAL A 89 -21.73 -14.82 -7.47
N ARG A 90 -21.98 -14.81 -8.79
CA ARG A 90 -20.95 -14.64 -9.78
C ARG A 90 -20.34 -13.30 -9.42
N ALA A 91 -19.19 -13.35 -8.75
CA ALA A 91 -18.25 -12.25 -8.79
C ALA A 91 -17.95 -12.07 -10.28
N ALA A 92 -18.73 -11.20 -10.94
CA ALA A 92 -18.39 -10.74 -12.25
C ALA A 92 -16.99 -10.15 -12.06
N ALA A 93 -15.99 -10.82 -12.63
CA ALA A 93 -14.71 -10.21 -12.87
C ALA A 93 -15.03 -9.05 -13.81
N SER A 94 -15.32 -7.89 -13.21
CA SER A 94 -15.41 -6.65 -13.94
C SER A 94 -14.02 -6.44 -14.49
N ASP A 95 -13.92 -6.28 -15.80
CA ASP A 95 -12.67 -5.86 -16.40
C ASP A 95 -12.20 -4.61 -15.65
N PRO A 96 -10.92 -4.55 -15.28
CA PRO A 96 -10.40 -3.40 -14.56
C PRO A 96 -10.67 -2.15 -15.40
N PRO A 97 -11.05 -1.03 -14.76
CA PRO A 97 -11.35 0.20 -15.47
C PRO A 97 -10.11 0.63 -16.28
N ASP A 98 -10.32 1.04 -17.52
CA ASP A 98 -9.24 1.52 -18.39
C ASP A 98 -8.60 2.79 -17.83
N SER A 99 -9.34 3.58 -17.04
CA SER A 99 -8.85 4.79 -16.39
C SER A 99 -9.33 4.99 -14.95
N LEU A 100 -8.50 5.69 -14.17
CA LEU A 100 -8.71 6.05 -12.77
C LEU A 100 -8.97 7.54 -12.69
N ARG A 101 -10.04 7.96 -12.01
CA ARG A 101 -10.33 9.38 -11.81
C ARG A 101 -10.10 9.77 -10.36
N LEU A 102 -9.29 10.82 -10.18
CA LEU A 102 -8.99 11.39 -8.88
C LEU A 102 -9.59 12.78 -8.81
N PHE A 103 -10.32 13.03 -7.74
CA PHE A 103 -10.98 14.29 -7.47
C PHE A 103 -10.37 14.99 -6.26
N HIS A 104 -10.63 16.28 -6.13
CA HIS A 104 -10.16 17.08 -5.00
C HIS A 104 -11.16 18.14 -4.57
N ARG A 105 -11.06 18.58 -3.30
CA ARG A 105 -11.78 19.74 -2.77
C ARG A 105 -11.11 20.29 -1.51
N ILE A 106 -11.52 21.50 -1.11
CA ILE A 106 -11.24 22.05 0.22
C ILE A 106 -12.47 21.82 1.08
N TYR A 107 -12.30 21.08 2.18
CA TYR A 107 -13.34 20.78 3.16
C TYR A 107 -13.12 21.58 4.44
N ARG A 108 -14.19 22.19 4.97
CA ARG A 108 -14.18 22.94 6.23
C ARG A 108 -15.18 22.33 7.19
N PRO A 109 -14.75 21.76 8.33
CA PRO A 109 -15.69 21.22 9.30
C PRO A 109 -16.62 22.27 9.93
N SER A 110 -16.21 23.55 9.93
CA SER A 110 -16.96 24.64 10.56
C SER A 110 -18.06 25.24 9.68
N ILE A 111 -18.09 24.91 8.39
CA ILE A 111 -19.07 25.43 7.44
C ILE A 111 -19.79 24.23 6.84
N ASP A 112 -21.10 24.11 7.08
CA ASP A 112 -21.97 23.04 6.57
C ASP A 112 -22.28 23.20 5.06
N ASP A 113 -21.29 23.61 4.28
CA ASP A 113 -21.40 23.72 2.83
C ASP A 113 -20.73 22.52 2.17
N ALA A 114 -21.55 21.70 1.52
CA ALA A 114 -21.08 20.57 0.73
C ALA A 114 -20.40 21.06 -0.56
N VAL A 115 -19.13 21.48 -0.44
CA VAL A 115 -18.30 21.82 -1.60
C VAL A 115 -18.16 20.56 -2.47
N PRO A 116 -18.52 20.63 -3.77
CA PRO A 116 -18.42 19.48 -4.66
C PRO A 116 -16.96 19.13 -4.94
N PHE A 117 -16.72 17.85 -5.24
CA PHE A 117 -15.44 17.38 -5.70
C PHE A 117 -15.19 17.82 -7.15
N LEU A 118 -14.00 18.35 -7.43
CA LEU A 118 -13.55 18.72 -8.77
C LEU A 118 -12.57 17.67 -9.30
N LEU A 119 -12.51 17.48 -10.61
CA LEU A 119 -11.55 16.53 -11.20
C LEU A 119 -10.13 17.07 -11.05
N ARG A 120 -9.24 16.30 -10.44
CA ARG A 120 -7.83 16.64 -10.29
C ARG A 120 -6.96 15.99 -11.36
N ALA A 121 -7.16 14.70 -11.59
CA ALA A 121 -6.39 13.92 -12.54
C ALA A 121 -7.18 12.72 -13.05
N ASP A 122 -6.84 12.28 -14.26
CA ASP A 122 -7.33 11.05 -14.89
C ASP A 122 -6.11 10.24 -15.33
N PHE A 123 -6.03 8.98 -14.90
CA PHE A 123 -4.87 8.12 -15.10
C PHE A 123 -5.28 6.90 -15.91
N PRO A 124 -4.76 6.69 -17.12
CA PRO A 124 -4.87 5.41 -17.80
C PRO A 124 -4.07 4.34 -17.03
N LEU A 125 -4.73 3.30 -16.50
CA LEU A 125 -4.08 2.25 -15.70
C LEU A 125 -3.01 1.48 -16.51
N ALA A 126 -3.20 1.41 -17.83
CA ALA A 126 -2.34 0.67 -18.74
C ALA A 126 -0.97 1.31 -18.99
N THR A 127 -0.81 2.60 -18.71
CA THR A 127 0.40 3.36 -19.06
C THR A 127 0.99 4.04 -17.85
N ALA A 128 2.29 3.82 -17.60
CA ALA A 128 3.09 4.53 -16.60
C ALA A 128 3.37 6.01 -16.97
N ALA A 129 2.52 6.62 -17.81
CA ALA A 129 2.67 8.00 -18.23
C ALA A 129 2.40 8.94 -17.05
N LEU A 130 3.16 10.04 -16.99
CA LEU A 130 2.92 11.08 -16.00
C LEU A 130 1.59 11.77 -16.33
N PRO A 131 0.64 11.78 -15.40
CA PRO A 131 -0.69 12.34 -15.60
C PRO A 131 -0.61 13.87 -15.56
N SER A 132 -1.46 14.53 -16.35
CA SER A 132 -1.67 15.97 -16.20
C SER A 132 -2.45 16.22 -14.90
N LEU A 133 -1.74 16.55 -13.82
CA LEU A 133 -2.36 16.99 -12.58
C LEU A 133 -2.75 18.46 -12.68
N HIS A 134 -4.00 18.77 -12.35
CA HIS A 134 -4.42 20.14 -12.13
C HIS A 134 -3.81 20.68 -10.83
N SER A 135 -3.29 21.91 -10.88
CA SER A 135 -2.70 22.57 -9.73
C SER A 135 -3.77 22.86 -8.67
N PRO A 136 -3.58 22.47 -7.41
CA PRO A 136 -4.52 22.76 -6.34
C PRO A 136 -4.46 24.21 -5.88
N LEU A 137 -3.42 24.94 -6.30
CA LEU A 137 -3.10 26.28 -5.81
C LEU A 137 -4.14 27.31 -6.23
N ASP A 138 -4.84 27.09 -7.34
CA ASP A 138 -5.90 27.99 -7.80
C ASP A 138 -7.07 28.03 -6.80
N LEU A 139 -7.44 26.89 -6.20
CA LEU A 139 -8.48 26.83 -5.16
C LEU A 139 -8.03 27.44 -3.83
N LEU A 140 -6.74 27.36 -3.52
CA LEU A 140 -6.18 27.87 -2.26
C LEU A 140 -5.98 29.38 -2.29
N ARG A 141 -5.83 29.98 -3.47
CA ARG A 141 -5.52 31.40 -3.65
C ARG A 141 -6.68 32.31 -3.24
N ASP A 142 -7.91 31.85 -3.47
CA ASP A 142 -9.11 32.64 -3.24
C ASP A 142 -9.66 32.46 -1.81
N GLU A 143 -9.03 31.63 -0.98
CA GLU A 143 -9.54 31.27 0.33
C GLU A 143 -8.80 31.96 1.48
N PRO A 144 -9.36 33.05 2.07
CA PRO A 144 -8.66 33.91 3.01
C PRO A 144 -8.45 33.28 4.40
N ALA A 145 -9.12 32.16 4.69
CA ALA A 145 -9.01 31.44 5.96
C ALA A 145 -8.93 29.92 5.73
N LEU A 146 -7.71 29.40 5.75
CA LEU A 146 -7.44 27.95 5.71
C LEU A 146 -7.35 27.33 7.11
N ASP A 147 -7.66 28.09 8.16
CA ASP A 147 -7.59 27.59 9.53
C ASP A 147 -8.67 26.52 9.75
N GLY A 148 -8.26 25.36 10.26
CA GLY A 148 -9.11 24.18 10.38
C GLY A 148 -9.58 23.55 9.05
N ALA A 149 -9.15 24.06 7.89
CA ALA A 149 -9.53 23.51 6.59
C ALA A 149 -8.66 22.30 6.20
N PHE A 150 -9.27 21.35 5.52
CA PHE A 150 -8.63 20.15 5.00
C PHE A 150 -8.70 20.14 3.48
N TYR A 151 -7.59 19.86 2.84
CA TYR A 151 -7.59 19.49 1.45
C TYR A 151 -7.83 17.98 1.33
N GLN A 152 -8.90 17.62 0.63
CA GLN A 152 -9.33 16.23 0.45
C GLN A 152 -9.06 15.79 -0.98
N LEU A 153 -8.52 14.60 -1.13
CA LEU A 153 -8.47 13.84 -2.38
C LEU A 153 -9.43 12.68 -2.29
N ALA A 154 -10.20 12.47 -3.35
CA ALA A 154 -11.13 11.35 -3.45
C ALA A 154 -10.84 10.52 -4.69
N LEU A 155 -10.83 9.21 -4.49
CA LEU A 155 -10.64 8.22 -5.52
C LEU A 155 -11.99 7.59 -5.87
N GLU A 156 -12.42 7.74 -7.11
CA GLU A 156 -13.63 7.11 -7.62
C GLU A 156 -13.37 5.65 -8.00
N HIS A 157 -14.19 4.73 -7.49
CA HIS A 157 -14.11 3.32 -7.88
C HIS A 157 -15.06 3.01 -9.04
N PRO A 158 -14.75 1.98 -9.84
CA PRO A 158 -15.65 1.50 -10.87
C PRO A 158 -17.00 1.05 -10.29
N GLY A 159 -18.08 1.62 -10.82
CA GLY A 159 -19.44 1.29 -10.38
C GLY A 159 -19.96 2.13 -9.20
N ASP A 160 -19.13 2.97 -8.59
CA ASP A 160 -19.61 3.95 -7.61
C ASP A 160 -20.49 5.00 -8.32
N THR A 161 -21.65 5.28 -7.75
CA THR A 161 -22.60 6.27 -8.30
C THR A 161 -22.61 7.58 -7.51
N SER A 162 -22.01 7.59 -6.32
CA SER A 162 -22.04 8.73 -5.42
C SER A 162 -20.66 9.03 -4.81
N PRO A 163 -20.29 10.32 -4.61
CA PRO A 163 -19.04 10.69 -3.94
C PRO A 163 -18.90 10.22 -2.50
N ALA A 164 -20.01 9.83 -1.86
CA ALA A 164 -20.01 9.30 -0.49
C ALA A 164 -19.38 7.90 -0.39
N GLN A 165 -19.24 7.19 -1.52
CA GLN A 165 -18.65 5.84 -1.60
C GLN A 165 -17.15 5.87 -1.92
N TRP A 166 -16.63 7.03 -2.34
CA TRP A 166 -15.25 7.18 -2.77
C TRP A 166 -14.27 7.05 -1.60
N ALA A 167 -13.07 6.54 -1.87
CA ALA A 167 -12.00 6.52 -0.87
C ALA A 167 -11.41 7.93 -0.75
N VAL A 168 -11.43 8.50 0.45
CA VAL A 168 -11.00 9.90 0.69
C VAL A 168 -9.76 9.93 1.58
N ALA A 169 -8.73 10.64 1.13
CA ALA A 169 -7.55 11.01 1.92
C ALA A 169 -7.54 12.52 2.17
N ALA A 170 -7.02 12.97 3.31
CA ALA A 170 -7.06 14.38 3.69
C ALA A 170 -5.77 14.85 4.36
N VAL A 171 -5.36 16.08 4.06
CA VAL A 171 -4.28 16.81 4.74
C VAL A 171 -4.77 18.20 5.13
N LYS A 172 -4.16 18.86 6.12
CA LYS A 172 -4.51 20.25 6.43
C LYS A 172 -4.18 21.14 5.24
N ALA A 173 -5.12 21.97 4.80
CA ALA A 173 -4.96 22.79 3.59
C ALA A 173 -3.78 23.77 3.71
N CYS A 174 -3.50 24.25 4.94
CA CYS A 174 -2.35 25.10 5.25
C CYS A 174 -0.99 24.47 4.88
N HIS A 175 -0.87 23.14 4.85
CA HIS A 175 0.38 22.46 4.52
C HIS A 175 0.69 22.56 3.02
N LEU A 176 -0.32 22.69 2.16
CA LEU A 176 -0.14 22.81 0.72
C LEU A 176 0.53 24.13 0.31
N LEU A 177 0.30 25.21 1.06
CA LEU A 177 0.95 26.50 0.82
C LEU A 177 2.47 26.46 1.00
N HIS A 178 2.96 25.51 1.79
CA HIS A 178 4.38 25.37 2.11
C HIS A 178 4.99 24.08 1.54
N ALA A 179 4.15 23.22 0.95
CA ALA A 179 4.60 21.99 0.33
C ALA A 179 5.49 22.29 -0.87
N THR A 180 6.46 21.41 -1.09
CA THR A 180 7.31 21.36 -2.27
C THR A 180 7.11 20.09 -3.07
N SER A 181 6.51 19.08 -2.44
CA SER A 181 6.27 17.77 -3.02
C SER A 181 4.95 17.20 -2.53
N GLU A 182 4.27 16.50 -3.42
CA GLU A 182 3.08 15.71 -3.13
C GLU A 182 3.34 14.25 -3.50
N ASP A 183 2.97 13.31 -2.62
CA ASP A 183 3.04 11.87 -2.87
C ASP A 183 1.64 11.28 -2.74
N ILE A 184 1.10 10.79 -3.85
CA ILE A 184 -0.22 10.17 -3.95
C ILE A 184 -0.02 8.69 -4.17
N ARG A 185 -0.56 7.84 -3.27
CA ARG A 185 -0.45 6.39 -3.40
C ARG A 185 -1.81 5.77 -3.57
N VAL A 186 -1.99 5.06 -4.68
CA VAL A 186 -3.21 4.32 -4.99
C VAL A 186 -2.96 2.85 -4.71
N HIS A 187 -3.67 2.29 -3.75
CA HIS A 187 -3.56 0.87 -3.42
C HIS A 187 -4.48 0.05 -4.31
N LEU A 188 -3.91 -0.95 -4.95
CA LEU A 188 -4.59 -1.86 -5.85
C LEU A 188 -4.80 -3.22 -5.18
N THR A 189 -5.88 -3.89 -5.53
CA THR A 189 -6.13 -5.29 -5.16
C THR A 189 -5.24 -6.23 -5.96
N ALA A 190 -5.26 -7.53 -5.65
CA ALA A 190 -4.53 -8.53 -6.43
C ALA A 190 -5.00 -8.62 -7.90
N GLY A 191 -6.23 -8.19 -8.18
CA GLY A 191 -6.80 -8.09 -9.54
C GLY A 191 -6.57 -6.73 -10.20
N GLY A 192 -5.77 -5.84 -9.61
CA GLY A 192 -5.47 -4.51 -10.18
C GLY A 192 -6.55 -3.45 -9.95
N ALA A 193 -7.70 -3.80 -9.37
CA ALA A 193 -8.74 -2.83 -9.05
C ALA A 193 -8.30 -1.90 -7.89
N PRO A 194 -8.47 -0.58 -7.99
CA PRO A 194 -8.16 0.35 -6.90
C PRO A 194 -9.11 0.16 -5.72
N PHE A 195 -8.62 0.32 -4.48
CA PHE A 195 -9.48 0.21 -3.29
C PHE A 195 -9.16 1.19 -2.15
N ALA A 196 -7.98 1.81 -2.14
CA ALA A 196 -7.61 2.79 -1.13
C ALA A 196 -6.65 3.85 -1.70
N LEU A 197 -6.62 5.00 -1.02
CA LEU A 197 -5.83 6.16 -1.40
C LEU A 197 -5.10 6.70 -0.17
N ASP A 198 -3.80 6.93 -0.29
CA ASP A 198 -3.03 7.73 0.65
C ASP A 198 -2.56 9.02 -0.01
N TYR A 199 -2.50 10.10 0.78
CA TYR A 199 -2.03 11.39 0.31
C TYR A 199 -1.10 12.06 1.32
N PHE A 200 0.07 12.46 0.83
CA PHE A 200 1.09 13.16 1.62
C PHE A 200 1.51 14.44 0.89
N ALA A 201 1.63 15.55 1.63
CA ALA A 201 2.18 16.81 1.15
C ALA A 201 3.36 17.20 2.03
N GLY A 202 4.55 17.34 1.47
CA GLY A 202 5.79 17.58 2.21
C GLY A 202 6.50 18.86 1.77
N PRO A 203 7.25 19.53 2.66
CA PRO A 203 7.51 19.14 4.06
C PRO A 203 6.35 19.51 5.01
N VAL A 204 6.03 18.61 5.95
CA VAL A 204 5.14 18.91 7.09
C VAL A 204 6.01 19.11 8.34
N PRO A 205 5.75 20.14 9.16
CA PRO A 205 6.37 20.27 10.47
C PRO A 205 6.19 19.01 11.33
N HIS A 206 7.18 18.67 12.17
CA HIS A 206 7.13 17.47 13.01
C HIS A 206 5.95 17.44 14.00
N ASP A 207 5.46 18.61 14.40
CA ASP A 207 4.29 18.76 15.27
C ASP A 207 2.96 18.68 14.48
N GLY A 208 3.01 18.57 13.15
CA GLY A 208 1.84 18.58 12.27
C GLY A 208 1.06 19.89 12.31
N ALA A 209 1.60 20.96 12.91
CA ALA A 209 0.94 22.24 13.05
C ALA A 209 1.07 23.05 11.76
N CYS A 210 0.04 23.85 11.46
CA CYS A 210 0.10 24.78 10.35
C CYS A 210 1.20 25.82 10.60
N PRO A 211 2.08 26.11 9.62
CA PRO A 211 3.06 27.17 9.75
C PRO A 211 2.35 28.49 10.06
N ARG A 212 2.76 29.15 11.15
CA ARG A 212 2.18 30.44 11.52
C ARG A 212 2.69 31.51 10.56
N PRO A 213 1.82 32.34 9.98
CA PRO A 213 2.27 33.47 9.19
C PRO A 213 3.12 34.37 10.07
N ARG A 214 4.36 34.64 9.65
CA ARG A 214 5.21 35.61 10.33
C ARG A 214 4.66 37.01 10.04
N ARG A 215 4.45 37.82 11.09
CA ARG A 215 4.02 39.22 10.92
C ARG A 215 5.02 39.94 10.02
N GLY A 216 4.53 40.52 8.91
CA GLY A 216 5.36 41.24 7.95
C GLY A 216 6.12 40.39 6.94
N ALA A 217 5.97 39.05 6.96
CA ALA A 217 6.47 38.23 5.86
C ALA A 217 5.58 38.39 4.63
N PRO A 218 6.16 38.44 3.41
CA PRO A 218 5.37 38.43 2.19
C PRO A 218 4.55 37.12 2.11
N PRO A 219 3.38 37.14 1.45
CA PRO A 219 2.62 35.93 1.18
C PRO A 219 3.52 34.88 0.54
N PRO A 220 3.37 33.59 0.88
CA PRO A 220 4.13 32.54 0.22
C PRO A 220 3.90 32.63 -1.29
N ASP A 221 4.98 32.52 -2.06
CA ASP A 221 4.88 32.55 -3.51
C ASP A 221 4.15 31.29 -3.98
N LEU A 222 2.86 31.46 -4.30
CA LEU A 222 1.99 30.42 -4.83
C LEU A 222 2.40 29.99 -6.25
N ALA A 223 3.41 30.62 -6.88
CA ALA A 223 3.95 30.17 -8.16
C ALA A 223 4.89 28.94 -8.02
N ARG A 224 5.07 28.41 -6.80
CA ARG A 224 5.94 27.26 -6.58
C ARG A 224 5.34 26.00 -7.19
N THR A 225 6.01 25.47 -8.21
CA THR A 225 5.68 24.16 -8.80
C THR A 225 5.72 23.09 -7.72
N LEU A 226 4.58 22.44 -7.48
CA LEU A 226 4.49 21.29 -6.59
C LEU A 226 4.92 20.05 -7.37
N ASN A 227 5.98 19.40 -6.91
CA ASN A 227 6.42 18.13 -7.47
C ASN A 227 5.46 17.03 -7.01
N ALA A 228 4.47 16.69 -7.84
CA ALA A 228 3.52 15.64 -7.54
C ALA A 228 3.98 14.30 -8.13
N SER A 229 4.12 13.28 -7.30
CA SER A 229 4.34 11.89 -7.70
C SER A 229 3.12 11.04 -7.39
N VAL A 230 2.80 10.12 -8.29
CA VAL A 230 1.74 9.13 -8.10
C VAL A 230 2.34 7.73 -8.20
N ALA A 231 2.06 6.90 -7.21
CA ALA A 231 2.54 5.53 -7.14
C ALA A 231 1.38 4.53 -6.96
N PHE A 232 1.41 3.45 -7.73
CA PHE A 232 0.46 2.35 -7.60
C PHE A 232 1.05 1.26 -6.70
N VAL A 233 0.43 1.04 -5.55
CA VAL A 233 0.88 0.09 -4.54
C VAL A 233 0.11 -1.21 -4.70
N HIS A 234 0.83 -2.29 -4.98
CA HIS A 234 0.25 -3.62 -5.10
C HIS A 234 0.31 -4.35 -3.76
N PRO A 235 -0.61 -5.29 -3.49
CA PRO A 235 -0.63 -6.00 -2.23
C PRO A 235 0.58 -6.94 -2.19
N HIS A 236 1.46 -6.70 -1.22
CA HIS A 236 2.62 -7.55 -1.01
C HIS A 236 2.21 -8.76 -0.17
N ARG A 237 2.50 -9.98 -0.64
CA ARG A 237 2.29 -11.18 0.17
C ARG A 237 3.36 -11.21 1.28
N PRO A 238 2.98 -11.30 2.56
CA PRO A 238 3.98 -11.43 3.61
C PRO A 238 4.87 -12.65 3.32
N PRO A 239 6.15 -12.61 3.72
CA PRO A 239 7.02 -13.77 3.58
C PRO A 239 6.35 -14.96 4.27
N ARG A 240 6.35 -16.12 3.60
CA ARG A 240 5.73 -17.32 4.17
C ARG A 240 6.41 -17.62 5.51
N PRO A 241 5.65 -17.95 6.57
CA PRO A 241 6.26 -18.37 7.81
C PRO A 241 7.15 -19.56 7.54
N GLN A 242 8.40 -19.50 8.01
CA GLN A 242 9.31 -20.64 7.94
C GLN A 242 8.84 -21.67 8.96
N LEU A 243 7.99 -22.59 8.52
CA LEU A 243 7.66 -23.77 9.31
C LEU A 243 8.93 -24.59 9.47
N ARG A 244 9.24 -24.97 10.70
CA ARG A 244 10.30 -25.96 10.93
C ARG A 244 9.94 -27.20 10.12
N VAL A 245 10.92 -27.71 9.38
CA VAL A 245 10.75 -28.99 8.67
C VAL A 245 10.37 -30.02 9.74
N PRO A 246 9.23 -30.72 9.60
CA PRO A 246 8.86 -31.75 10.55
C PRO A 246 10.02 -32.76 10.64
N PRO A 247 10.35 -33.28 11.83
CA PRO A 247 11.34 -34.34 11.94
C PRO A 247 11.02 -35.45 10.94
N PRO A 248 12.03 -36.00 10.24
CA PRO A 248 11.80 -37.08 9.29
C PRO A 248 11.08 -38.23 10.01
N LEU A 249 10.03 -38.76 9.38
CA LEU A 249 9.28 -39.89 9.91
C LEU A 249 9.86 -41.19 9.33
N THR A 250 9.91 -42.24 10.15
CA THR A 250 10.15 -43.61 9.66
C THR A 250 8.94 -44.09 8.84
N PRO A 251 9.05 -45.13 8.00
CA PRO A 251 7.89 -45.70 7.30
C PRO A 251 6.74 -46.14 8.22
N GLU A 252 7.03 -46.40 9.50
CA GLU A 252 6.05 -46.68 10.56
C GLU A 252 5.38 -45.43 11.16
N GLY A 253 5.69 -44.24 10.64
CA GLY A 253 5.12 -42.96 11.09
C GLY A 253 5.66 -42.46 12.43
N LYS A 254 6.71 -43.09 12.98
CA LYS A 254 7.35 -42.64 14.22
C LYS A 254 8.42 -41.59 13.89
N PRO A 255 8.65 -40.58 14.76
CA PRO A 255 9.78 -39.67 14.60
C PRO A 255 11.09 -40.46 14.49
N ALA A 256 11.87 -40.20 13.44
CA ALA A 256 13.18 -40.82 13.30
C ALA A 256 14.04 -40.42 14.50
N VAL A 257 14.29 -41.38 15.38
CA VAL A 257 15.22 -41.22 16.49
C VAL A 257 16.58 -40.99 15.86
N ALA A 258 17.23 -39.87 16.21
CA ALA A 258 18.58 -39.59 15.74
C ALA A 258 19.46 -40.81 16.06
N PRO A 259 20.26 -41.31 15.10
CA PRO A 259 21.20 -42.39 15.36
C PRO A 259 22.01 -42.05 16.60
N PRO A 260 22.17 -42.97 17.57
CA PRO A 260 22.89 -42.68 18.80
C PRO A 260 24.24 -42.03 18.46
N GLU A 261 24.44 -40.79 18.92
CA GLU A 261 25.69 -40.09 18.68
C GLU A 261 26.81 -40.91 19.33
N LYS A 262 27.78 -41.37 18.52
CA LYS A 262 28.95 -42.07 19.06
C LYS A 262 29.65 -41.12 20.01
N SER A 263 29.95 -41.58 21.23
CA SER A 263 30.65 -40.76 22.21
C SER A 263 32.01 -40.30 21.63
N PHE A 264 32.48 -39.13 22.05
CA PHE A 264 33.79 -38.61 21.64
C PHE A 264 34.90 -39.65 21.83
N LEU A 265 34.90 -40.36 22.97
CA LEU A 265 35.85 -41.45 23.21
C LEU A 265 35.73 -42.56 22.16
N GLN A 266 34.52 -42.99 21.79
CA GLN A 266 34.33 -44.03 20.77
C GLN A 266 34.83 -43.60 19.39
N LYS A 267 34.78 -42.30 19.09
CA LYS A 267 35.29 -41.76 17.82
C LYS A 267 36.82 -41.59 17.81
N TYR A 268 37.41 -41.25 18.96
CA TYR A 268 38.82 -40.82 19.02
C TYR A 268 39.78 -41.74 19.77
N TRP A 269 39.33 -42.89 20.30
CA TRP A 269 40.19 -43.78 21.08
C TRP A 269 41.43 -44.25 20.33
N VAL A 270 41.32 -44.53 19.02
CA VAL A 270 42.48 -44.95 18.20
C VAL A 270 43.56 -43.89 18.19
N TYR A 271 43.20 -42.61 18.04
CA TYR A 271 44.16 -41.51 18.07
C TYR A 271 44.79 -41.32 19.44
N ILE A 272 44.01 -41.48 20.52
CA ILE A 272 44.54 -41.43 21.89
C ILE A 272 45.56 -42.55 22.10
N VAL A 273 45.28 -43.78 21.67
CA VAL A 273 46.21 -44.91 21.77
C VAL A 273 47.49 -44.65 20.96
N VAL A 274 47.38 -44.14 19.73
CA VAL A 274 48.54 -43.80 18.90
C VAL A 274 49.39 -42.70 19.53
N ALA A 275 48.76 -41.66 20.08
CA ALA A 275 49.47 -40.57 20.76
C ALA A 275 50.18 -41.06 22.03
N LEU A 276 49.53 -41.92 22.83
CA LEU A 276 50.14 -42.52 24.02
C LEU A 276 51.29 -43.45 23.65
N LEU A 277 51.15 -44.27 22.60
CA LEU A 277 52.21 -45.15 22.13
C LEU A 277 53.42 -44.35 21.61
N ALA A 278 53.16 -43.28 20.84
CA ALA A 278 54.20 -42.38 20.37
C ALA A 278 54.92 -41.70 21.55
N LEU A 279 54.19 -41.29 22.59
CA LEU A 279 54.77 -40.67 23.79
C LEU A 279 55.65 -41.66 24.59
N VAL A 280 55.28 -42.94 24.64
CA VAL A 280 56.06 -43.99 25.34
C VAL A 280 57.30 -44.40 24.53
N LEU A 281 57.23 -44.39 23.20
CA LEU A 281 58.34 -44.74 22.32
C LEU A 281 59.25 -43.55 21.98
N ALA A 282 58.81 -42.32 22.25
CA ALA A 282 59.63 -41.13 22.07
C ALA A 282 60.80 -41.20 23.07
N PRO A 283 62.06 -41.24 22.60
CA PRO A 283 63.20 -41.12 23.49
C PRO A 283 63.07 -39.79 24.23
N ALA A 284 63.15 -39.82 25.57
CA ALA A 284 63.25 -38.59 26.35
C ALA A 284 64.40 -37.79 25.77
N GLN A 285 64.10 -36.63 25.17
CA GLN A 285 65.14 -35.72 24.72
C GLN A 285 65.91 -35.38 25.99
N GLN A 286 67.15 -35.87 26.06
CA GLN A 286 68.07 -35.41 27.09
C GLN A 286 68.08 -33.90 26.94
N GLU A 287 67.69 -33.20 28.01
CA GLU A 287 67.84 -31.76 28.09
C GLU A 287 69.31 -31.48 27.77
N GLU A 288 69.58 -31.03 26.54
CA GLU A 288 70.87 -30.44 26.21
C GLU A 288 70.92 -29.15 27.03
N GLU A 289 71.51 -29.29 28.20
CA GLU A 289 72.07 -28.23 29.00
C GLU A 289 73.08 -27.48 28.13
N GLY A 290 72.62 -26.46 27.41
CA GLY A 290 73.53 -25.57 26.70
C GLY A 290 72.96 -24.92 25.46
N ALA A 291 72.55 -23.66 25.64
CA ALA A 291 72.98 -22.50 24.86
C ALA A 291 71.79 -21.56 24.65
N GLY A 292 71.60 -20.65 25.60
CA GLY A 292 70.72 -19.51 25.40
C GLY A 292 71.18 -18.72 24.16
N PRO A 293 70.25 -18.31 23.27
CA PRO A 293 70.56 -17.35 22.23
C PRO A 293 70.70 -15.97 22.87
N ALA A 294 71.94 -15.62 23.20
CA ALA A 294 72.35 -14.24 23.37
C ALA A 294 72.47 -13.59 21.98
N GLY A 295 71.67 -12.56 21.72
CA GLY A 295 71.79 -11.67 20.57
C GLY A 295 70.45 -11.01 20.27
N GLY A 296 70.22 -9.70 20.43
CA GLY A 296 71.15 -8.59 20.33
C GLY A 296 70.82 -7.78 19.08
N ALA A 297 70.23 -6.60 19.30
CA ALA A 297 70.26 -5.40 18.46
C ALA A 297 69.91 -5.50 16.96
N LYS A 298 68.75 -4.96 16.59
CA LYS A 298 68.66 -3.61 15.97
C LYS A 298 67.21 -3.14 15.88
#